data_AF-A0A6G0Y0E3-F1
#
_entry.id   AF-A0A6G0Y0E3-F1
#
_cell.length_a   1.000
_cell.length_b   1.000
_cell.length_c   1.000
_cell.angle_alpha   90.00
_cell.angle_beta   90.00
_cell.angle_gamma   90.00
#
_symmetry.space_group_name_H-M   'P 1'
#
loop_
_entity.id
_entity.type
_entity.pdbx_description
1 polymer ?
#
loop_
_entity_poly.entity_id
_entity_poly.type
_entity_poly.pdbx_seq_one_letter_code
_entity_poly.pdbx_strand_id
1 'polypeptide(L)'
;FHEAIGDTIALSVSTPKHLHKIGLLPKTSRTYEADINYLYKIGLDKVVFLPFGYLMDLWRWNVFKGLTTEDQYNCDWWKLKYSYQGIEPPVTRTENDFDPGSKYHIVGNVPYIRYFVSYIVQFQFHQALCEKADQFDPKNPTSKPLHECDIYQSKNAGNAFKDMLKLGSSKPWFDAMELLTGQREMDAKPLLNYFNPLYEWLKNENKRTGEHLGWETNKK
;
A
#
# COMPACT_ATOMS: atom_id res chain seq x y z
N PHE A 1 -3.69 6.59 -10.65
CA PHE A 1 -2.91 7.71 -10.08
C PHE A 1 -3.71 8.52 -9.08
N HIS A 2 -4.96 8.89 -9.37
CA HIS A 2 -5.78 9.77 -8.50
C HIS A 2 -5.76 9.39 -7.00
N GLU A 3 -6.02 8.12 -6.67
CA GLU A 3 -6.00 7.63 -5.28
C GLU A 3 -4.62 7.74 -4.60
N ALA A 4 -3.53 7.75 -5.37
CA ALA A 4 -2.16 7.78 -4.82
C ALA A 4 -1.73 9.19 -4.40
N ILE A 5 -2.38 10.24 -4.92
CA ILE A 5 -1.93 11.62 -4.73
C ILE A 5 -2.01 12.02 -3.25
N GLY A 6 -3.19 11.81 -2.65
CA GLY A 6 -3.41 12.09 -1.23
C GLY A 6 -2.56 11.18 -0.35
N ASP A 7 -2.48 9.90 -0.69
CA ASP A 7 -1.72 8.91 0.06
C ASP A 7 -0.21 9.19 0.08
N THR A 8 0.37 9.63 -1.05
CA THR A 8 1.78 10.05 -1.11
C THR A 8 2.07 11.21 -0.15
N ILE A 9 1.14 12.15 -0.01
CA ILE A 9 1.25 13.25 0.97
C ILE A 9 1.05 12.71 2.38
N ALA A 10 0.10 11.80 2.59
CA ALA A 10 -0.17 11.19 3.89
C ALA A 10 1.04 10.40 4.43
N LEU A 11 1.84 9.76 3.57
CA LEU A 11 3.10 9.13 3.98
C LEU A 11 4.08 10.12 4.61
N SER A 12 4.13 11.37 4.14
CA SER A 12 4.94 12.44 4.74
C SER A 12 4.33 12.95 6.05
N VAL A 13 3.01 13.16 6.07
CA VAL A 13 2.28 13.73 7.21
C VAL A 13 2.26 12.79 8.41
N SER A 14 2.20 11.47 8.16
CA SER A 14 2.14 10.44 9.19
C SER A 14 3.48 10.20 9.92
N THR A 15 4.58 10.77 9.41
CA THR A 15 5.90 10.59 10.05
C THR A 15 5.95 11.23 11.45
N PRO A 16 6.65 10.61 12.41
CA PRO A 16 6.90 11.24 13.72
C PRO A 16 7.56 12.63 13.59
N LYS A 17 8.43 12.79 12.57
CA LYS A 17 9.07 14.05 12.22
C LYS A 17 8.06 15.16 11.90
N HIS A 18 7.07 14.87 11.05
CA HIS A 18 6.05 15.84 10.69
C HIS A 18 5.12 16.14 11.87
N LEU A 19 4.62 15.10 12.55
CA LEU A 19 3.73 15.25 13.71
C LEU A 19 4.35 16.09 14.83
N HIS A 20 5.66 15.97 15.04
CA HIS A 20 6.38 16.82 15.98
C HIS A 20 6.48 18.27 15.51
N LYS A 21 6.80 18.49 14.23
CA LYS A 21 6.87 19.83 13.63
C LYS A 21 5.56 20.61 13.78
N ILE A 22 4.40 19.94 13.71
CA ILE A 22 3.08 20.56 13.85
C ILE A 22 2.52 20.51 15.29
N GLY A 23 3.30 20.05 16.27
CA GLY A 23 2.92 20.05 17.69
C GLY A 23 1.94 18.96 18.12
N LEU A 24 1.65 17.97 17.27
CA LEU A 24 0.79 16.82 17.62
C LEU A 24 1.56 15.68 18.33
N LEU A 25 2.90 15.67 18.21
CA LEU A 25 3.76 14.73 18.92
C LEU A 25 4.77 15.49 19.80
N PRO A 26 4.65 15.45 21.15
CA PRO A 26 5.49 16.25 22.04
C PRO A 26 6.98 15.89 21.99
N LYS A 27 7.30 14.61 21.80
CA LYS A 27 8.68 14.10 21.74
C LYS A 27 8.81 13.10 20.58
N THR A 28 9.82 13.28 19.75
CA THR A 28 10.23 12.24 18.79
C THR A 28 11.28 11.35 19.46
N SER A 29 10.97 10.07 19.65
CA SER A 29 12.02 9.07 19.81
C SER A 29 12.50 8.69 18.41
N ARG A 30 13.80 8.75 18.17
CA ARG A 30 14.45 8.21 16.95
C ARG A 30 15.24 6.96 17.31
N THR A 31 14.67 6.14 18.18
CA THR A 31 15.26 4.85 18.54
C THR A 31 14.81 3.81 17.54
N TYR A 32 15.66 2.81 17.33
CA TYR A 32 15.36 1.70 16.44
C TYR A 32 14.00 1.06 16.74
N GLU A 33 13.66 0.86 18.02
CA GLU A 33 12.38 0.28 18.44
C GLU A 33 11.18 1.17 18.08
N ALA A 34 11.35 2.50 18.14
CA ALA A 34 10.30 3.44 17.75
C ALA A 34 10.06 3.40 16.24
N ASP A 35 11.13 3.28 15.44
CA ASP A 35 11.03 3.16 13.99
C ASP A 35 10.39 1.83 13.58
N ILE A 36 10.74 0.71 14.23
CA ILE A 36 10.07 -0.57 14.02
C ILE A 36 8.58 -0.50 14.38
N ASN A 37 8.22 0.12 15.51
CA ASN A 37 6.80 0.30 15.88
C ASN A 37 6.04 1.15 14.86
N TYR A 38 6.66 2.23 14.38
CA TYR A 38 6.08 3.08 13.34
C TYR A 38 5.90 2.30 12.04
N LEU A 39 6.96 1.64 11.55
CA LEU A 39 6.90 0.85 10.33
C LEU A 39 5.89 -0.28 10.43
N TYR A 40 5.79 -0.97 11.58
CA TYR A 40 4.80 -2.02 11.81
C TYR A 40 3.38 -1.46 11.68
N LYS A 41 3.11 -0.32 12.33
CA LYS A 41 1.81 0.38 12.23
C LYS A 41 1.47 0.75 10.78
N ILE A 42 2.42 1.30 10.03
CA ILE A 42 2.20 1.64 8.61
C ILE A 42 2.08 0.37 7.76
N GLY A 43 2.80 -0.71 8.10
CA GLY A 43 2.73 -2.00 7.42
C GLY A 43 1.37 -2.68 7.57
N LEU A 44 0.74 -2.56 8.74
CA LEU A 44 -0.63 -3.03 8.98
C LEU A 44 -1.67 -2.33 8.09
N ASP A 45 -1.42 -1.10 7.65
CA ASP A 45 -2.26 -0.42 6.65
C ASP A 45 -1.81 -0.79 5.24
N LYS A 46 -0.55 -0.53 4.89
CA LYS A 46 -0.08 -0.56 3.50
C LYS A 46 0.22 -1.95 2.97
N VAL A 47 0.86 -2.82 3.74
CA VAL A 47 1.25 -4.17 3.28
C VAL A 47 0.06 -5.12 3.37
N VAL A 48 -0.66 -5.12 4.49
CA VAL A 48 -1.82 -6.00 4.71
C VAL A 48 -2.96 -5.70 3.72
N PHE A 49 -3.09 -4.45 3.26
CA PHE A 49 -4.11 -4.09 2.28
C PHE A 49 -3.87 -4.66 0.88
N LEU A 50 -2.63 -4.86 0.43
CA LEU A 50 -2.32 -5.28 -0.94
C LEU A 50 -3.09 -6.53 -1.40
N PRO A 51 -3.07 -7.67 -0.67
CA PRO A 51 -3.83 -8.84 -1.08
C PRO A 51 -5.34 -8.58 -1.11
N PHE A 52 -5.87 -7.81 -0.15
CA PHE A 52 -7.28 -7.39 -0.15
C PHE A 52 -7.62 -6.56 -1.39
N GLY A 53 -6.82 -5.54 -1.69
CA GLY A 53 -7.02 -4.65 -2.83
C GLY A 53 -6.97 -5.38 -4.17
N TYR A 54 -6.12 -6.40 -4.29
CA TYR A 54 -6.03 -7.24 -5.48
C TYR A 54 -7.25 -8.16 -5.64
N LEU A 55 -7.61 -8.88 -4.59
CA LEU A 55 -8.62 -9.94 -4.70
C LEU A 55 -10.04 -9.42 -4.96
N MET A 56 -10.35 -8.17 -4.55
CA MET A 56 -11.66 -7.54 -4.85
C MET A 56 -11.98 -7.57 -6.34
N ASP A 57 -11.04 -7.12 -7.17
CA ASP A 57 -11.24 -7.07 -8.62
C ASP A 57 -10.99 -8.42 -9.28
N LEU A 58 -10.11 -9.25 -8.71
CA LEU A 58 -9.95 -10.63 -9.17
C LEU A 58 -11.28 -11.41 -9.09
N TRP A 59 -12.02 -11.29 -7.98
CA TRP A 59 -13.35 -11.89 -7.84
C TRP A 59 -14.33 -11.34 -8.88
N ARG A 60 -14.42 -10.01 -9.02
CA ARG A 60 -15.32 -9.39 -10.01
C ARG A 60 -14.98 -9.77 -11.44
N TRP A 61 -13.70 -9.83 -11.79
CA TRP A 61 -13.27 -10.26 -13.13
C TRP A 61 -13.62 -11.72 -13.39
N ASN A 62 -13.53 -12.59 -12.38
CA ASN A 62 -13.97 -13.98 -12.52
C ASN A 62 -15.48 -14.07 -12.75
N VAL A 63 -16.28 -13.28 -12.03
CA VAL A 63 -17.72 -13.15 -12.27
C VAL A 63 -18.00 -12.64 -13.69
N PHE A 64 -17.36 -11.54 -14.11
CA PHE A 64 -17.58 -10.96 -15.44
C PHE A 64 -17.15 -11.88 -16.59
N LYS A 65 -16.18 -12.76 -16.36
CA LYS A 65 -15.74 -13.79 -17.32
C LYS A 65 -16.59 -15.07 -17.28
N GLY A 66 -17.54 -15.18 -16.34
CA GLY A 66 -18.33 -16.39 -16.13
C GLY A 66 -17.55 -17.56 -15.50
N LEU A 67 -16.38 -17.30 -14.91
CA LEU A 67 -15.58 -18.31 -14.20
C LEU A 67 -16.15 -18.60 -12.81
N THR A 68 -16.68 -17.56 -12.15
CA THR A 68 -17.47 -17.72 -10.93
C THR A 68 -18.94 -17.65 -11.34
N THR A 69 -19.64 -18.78 -11.23
CA THR A 69 -21.07 -18.91 -11.53
C THR A 69 -21.93 -18.35 -10.40
N GLU A 70 -23.21 -18.09 -10.68
CA GLU A 70 -24.15 -17.51 -9.70
C GLU A 70 -24.28 -18.35 -8.42
N ASP A 71 -24.19 -19.68 -8.54
CA ASP A 71 -24.23 -20.63 -7.43
C ASP A 71 -22.89 -20.77 -6.68
N GLN A 72 -21.86 -19.99 -7.03
CA GLN A 72 -20.53 -20.03 -6.41
C GLN A 72 -20.03 -18.65 -5.96
N TYR A 73 -20.87 -17.61 -6.01
CA TYR A 73 -20.45 -16.24 -5.72
C TYR A 73 -19.82 -16.09 -4.34
N ASN A 74 -20.42 -16.69 -3.32
CA ASN A 74 -19.96 -16.50 -1.94
C ASN A 74 -18.76 -17.39 -1.61
N CYS A 75 -18.78 -18.64 -2.07
CA CYS A 75 -17.69 -19.59 -1.86
C CYS A 75 -16.42 -19.13 -2.56
N ASP A 76 -16.47 -18.72 -3.82
CA ASP A 76 -15.28 -18.24 -4.54
C ASP A 76 -14.71 -16.94 -3.95
N TRP A 77 -15.56 -16.09 -3.38
CA TRP A 77 -15.12 -14.92 -2.63
C TRP A 77 -14.26 -15.32 -1.41
N TRP A 78 -14.74 -16.28 -0.61
CA TRP A 78 -14.00 -16.75 0.55
C TRP A 78 -12.77 -17.59 0.18
N LYS A 79 -12.81 -18.36 -0.91
CA LYS A 79 -11.62 -19.04 -1.46
C LYS A 79 -10.52 -18.03 -1.81
N LEU A 80 -10.88 -16.91 -2.43
CA LEU A 80 -9.90 -15.85 -2.74
C LEU A 80 -9.36 -15.17 -1.48
N LYS A 81 -10.22 -14.83 -0.52
CA LYS A 81 -9.78 -14.26 0.76
C LYS A 81 -8.83 -15.18 1.51
N TYR A 82 -9.14 -16.47 1.56
CA TYR A 82 -8.27 -17.46 2.16
C TYR A 82 -6.94 -17.55 1.41
N SER A 83 -6.96 -17.69 0.09
CA SER A 83 -5.76 -17.91 -0.72
C SER A 83 -4.81 -16.72 -0.73
N TYR A 84 -5.32 -15.50 -0.68
CA TYR A 84 -4.50 -14.28 -0.76
C TYR A 84 -4.23 -13.62 0.59
N GLN A 85 -5.12 -13.75 1.58
CA GLN A 85 -4.99 -13.09 2.88
C GLN A 85 -4.80 -14.06 4.06
N GLY A 86 -5.14 -15.34 3.91
CA GLY A 86 -5.09 -16.30 5.03
C GLY A 86 -6.15 -16.04 6.09
N ILE A 87 -7.31 -15.51 5.70
CA ILE A 87 -8.43 -15.24 6.62
C ILE A 87 -9.68 -16.04 6.26
N GLU A 88 -10.53 -16.27 7.25
CA GLU A 88 -11.78 -17.01 7.12
C GLU A 88 -12.94 -16.29 7.84
N PRO A 89 -14.21 -16.58 7.48
CA PRO A 89 -15.34 -16.05 8.20
C PRO A 89 -15.42 -16.65 9.62
N PRO A 90 -15.93 -15.90 10.62
CA PRO A 90 -16.03 -16.39 12.00
C PRO A 90 -17.11 -17.48 12.20
N VAL A 91 -17.98 -17.66 11.21
CA VAL A 91 -19.06 -18.66 11.19
C VAL A 91 -19.15 -19.27 9.79
N THR A 92 -19.72 -20.46 9.68
CA THR A 92 -19.98 -21.10 8.39
C THR A 92 -20.86 -20.20 7.52
N ARG A 93 -20.45 -20.02 6.27
CA ARG A 93 -21.19 -19.27 5.23
C ARG A 93 -21.63 -20.27 4.17
N THR A 94 -22.72 -19.95 3.48
CA THR A 94 -23.27 -20.75 2.39
C THR A 94 -23.58 -19.87 1.18
N GLU A 95 -24.08 -20.44 0.09
CA GLU A 95 -24.55 -19.66 -1.08
C GLU A 95 -25.92 -19.02 -0.86
N ASN A 96 -26.57 -19.26 0.29
CA ASN A 96 -27.68 -18.43 0.75
C ASN A 96 -27.22 -17.06 1.30
N ASP A 97 -25.90 -16.89 1.47
CA ASP A 97 -25.26 -15.62 1.84
C ASP A 97 -24.65 -14.94 0.60
N PHE A 98 -24.42 -13.62 0.68
CA PHE A 98 -23.72 -12.87 -0.36
C PHE A 98 -22.78 -11.83 0.27
N ASP A 99 -21.67 -12.31 0.85
CA ASP A 99 -20.69 -11.49 1.55
C ASP A 99 -19.93 -10.46 0.68
N PRO A 100 -19.63 -10.68 -0.61
CA PRO A 100 -19.06 -9.59 -1.44
C PRO A 100 -19.96 -8.35 -1.47
N GLY A 101 -21.29 -8.51 -1.34
CA GLY A 101 -22.24 -7.41 -1.25
C GLY A 101 -22.06 -6.49 -0.03
N SER A 102 -21.35 -6.94 1.01
CA SER A 102 -21.08 -6.13 2.21
C SER A 102 -20.02 -5.04 1.99
N LYS A 103 -19.26 -5.09 0.89
CA LYS A 103 -18.25 -4.08 0.56
C LYS A 103 -18.82 -3.02 -0.38
N TYR A 104 -18.84 -1.76 0.09
CA TYR A 104 -19.35 -0.60 -0.66
C TYR A 104 -18.96 -0.58 -2.13
N HIS A 105 -17.69 -0.78 -2.46
CA HIS A 105 -17.19 -0.67 -3.83
C HIS A 105 -17.68 -1.78 -4.78
N ILE A 106 -18.09 -2.94 -4.23
CA ILE A 106 -18.68 -4.01 -5.02
C ILE A 106 -20.10 -3.61 -5.42
N VAL A 107 -20.95 -3.25 -4.45
CA VAL A 107 -22.35 -2.85 -4.71
C VAL A 107 -22.47 -1.48 -5.40
N GLY A 108 -21.53 -0.57 -5.14
CA GLY A 108 -21.44 0.74 -5.78
C GLY A 108 -20.76 0.70 -7.16
N ASN A 109 -20.44 -0.49 -7.68
CA ASN A 109 -19.80 -0.67 -8.99
C ASN A 109 -18.54 0.20 -9.21
N VAL A 110 -17.68 0.27 -8.19
CA VAL A 110 -16.43 1.04 -8.24
C VAL A 110 -15.24 0.10 -8.44
N PRO A 111 -14.52 0.14 -9.58
CA PRO A 111 -13.27 -0.61 -9.79
C PRO A 111 -12.29 -0.45 -8.63
N TYR A 112 -11.75 -1.52 -8.08
CA TYR A 112 -10.99 -1.53 -6.82
C TYR A 112 -9.48 -1.67 -7.06
N ILE A 113 -9.08 -2.17 -8.24
CA ILE A 113 -7.71 -2.28 -8.71
C ILE A 113 -6.99 -0.93 -8.67
N ARG A 114 -7.75 0.18 -8.73
CA ARG A 114 -7.24 1.55 -8.52
C ARG A 114 -6.49 1.70 -7.19
N TYR A 115 -6.92 1.02 -6.13
CA TYR A 115 -6.29 1.07 -4.82
C TYR A 115 -5.06 0.18 -4.75
N PHE A 116 -5.09 -1.02 -5.35
CA PHE A 116 -3.90 -1.88 -5.45
C PHE A 116 -2.77 -1.15 -6.19
N VAL A 117 -3.07 -0.57 -7.36
CA VAL A 117 -2.11 0.25 -8.12
C VAL A 117 -1.66 1.45 -7.29
N SER A 118 -2.59 2.13 -6.61
CA SER A 118 -2.29 3.27 -5.73
C SER A 118 -1.26 2.92 -4.65
N TYR A 119 -1.44 1.79 -3.98
CA TYR A 119 -0.58 1.33 -2.89
C TYR A 119 0.83 0.96 -3.38
N ILE A 120 1.03 0.71 -4.67
CA ILE A 120 2.35 0.53 -5.26
C ILE A 120 2.94 1.88 -5.67
N VAL A 121 2.24 2.62 -6.54
CA VAL A 121 2.79 3.85 -7.13
C VAL A 121 2.95 4.98 -6.12
N GLN A 122 2.20 4.99 -5.01
CA GLN A 122 2.36 6.02 -3.99
C GLN A 122 3.75 6.02 -3.37
N PHE A 123 4.42 4.86 -3.29
CA PHE A 123 5.80 4.76 -2.80
C PHE A 123 6.81 5.18 -3.87
N GLN A 124 6.56 4.91 -5.16
CA GLN A 124 7.38 5.46 -6.26
C GLN A 124 7.33 6.99 -6.26
N PHE A 125 6.13 7.56 -6.14
CA PHE A 125 5.94 9.01 -6.03
C PHE A 125 6.58 9.57 -4.77
N HIS A 126 6.38 8.91 -3.62
CA HIS A 126 6.96 9.34 -2.35
C HIS A 126 8.49 9.37 -2.44
N GLN A 127 9.13 8.30 -2.92
CA GLN A 127 10.58 8.27 -3.12
C GLN A 127 11.06 9.42 -4.01
N ALA A 128 10.47 9.59 -5.20
CA ALA A 128 10.85 10.65 -6.13
C ALA A 128 10.68 12.05 -5.53
N LEU A 129 9.62 12.29 -4.76
CA LEU A 129 9.39 13.57 -4.09
C LEU A 129 10.36 13.78 -2.92
N CYS A 130 10.70 12.72 -2.18
CA CYS A 130 11.68 12.77 -1.10
C CYS A 130 13.09 13.08 -1.62
N GLU A 131 13.49 12.52 -2.76
CA GLU A 131 14.74 12.87 -3.45
C GLU A 131 14.75 14.36 -3.83
N LYS A 132 13.67 14.85 -4.46
CA LYS A 132 13.55 16.27 -4.85
C LYS A 132 13.44 17.23 -3.66
N ALA A 133 13.03 16.73 -2.49
CA ALA A 133 13.00 17.47 -1.24
C ALA A 133 14.32 17.41 -0.45
N ASP A 134 15.33 16.70 -0.95
CA ASP A 134 16.57 16.40 -0.22
C ASP A 134 16.29 15.74 1.16
N GLN A 135 15.28 14.87 1.19
CA GLN A 135 14.85 14.10 2.36
C GLN A 135 15.12 12.60 2.22
N PHE A 136 15.64 12.16 1.08
CA PHE A 136 16.06 10.80 0.81
C PHE A 136 17.25 10.83 -0.17
N ASP A 137 18.25 9.99 0.08
CA ASP A 137 19.38 9.79 -0.84
C ASP A 137 19.44 8.32 -1.25
N PRO A 138 19.15 7.96 -2.52
CA PRO A 138 19.20 6.58 -2.98
C PRO A 138 20.60 5.98 -2.93
N LYS A 139 21.67 6.80 -2.91
CA LYS A 139 23.06 6.34 -2.77
C LYS A 139 23.43 6.06 -1.31
N ASN A 140 22.72 6.65 -0.37
CA ASN A 140 22.95 6.48 1.05
C ASN A 140 21.61 6.41 1.84
N PRO A 141 20.83 5.33 1.64
CA PRO A 141 19.46 5.22 2.14
C PRO A 141 19.38 5.14 3.66
N THR A 142 20.49 4.87 4.37
CA THR A 142 20.55 4.85 5.83
C THR A 142 20.72 6.24 6.44
N SER A 143 21.31 7.20 5.69
CA SER A 143 21.53 8.56 6.19
C SER A 143 20.24 9.40 6.26
N LYS A 144 19.32 9.14 5.33
CA LYS A 144 17.99 9.75 5.25
C LYS A 144 16.99 8.65 4.88
N PRO A 145 16.52 7.85 5.86
CA PRO A 145 15.62 6.74 5.57
C PRO A 145 14.32 7.21 4.92
N LEU A 146 13.84 6.47 3.93
CA LEU A 146 12.65 6.85 3.17
C LEU A 146 11.40 6.99 4.08
N HIS A 147 11.29 6.15 5.11
CA HIS A 147 10.18 6.18 6.05
C HIS A 147 10.19 7.36 7.03
N GLU A 148 11.28 8.12 7.09
CA GLU A 148 11.39 9.37 7.86
C GLU A 148 11.17 10.63 7.01
N CYS A 149 10.96 10.48 5.70
CA CYS A 149 10.86 11.60 4.77
C CYS A 149 9.65 12.51 5.08
N ASP A 150 9.91 13.81 5.16
CA ASP A 150 8.88 14.85 5.29
C ASP A 150 9.03 15.89 4.16
N ILE A 151 8.18 15.83 3.14
CA ILE A 151 8.18 16.73 1.98
C ILE A 151 7.55 18.10 2.27
N TYR A 152 7.08 18.35 3.50
CA TYR A 152 6.48 19.62 3.90
C TYR A 152 7.42 20.81 3.61
N GLN A 153 6.85 21.88 3.03
CA GLN A 153 7.56 23.09 2.58
C GLN A 153 8.61 22.91 1.46
N SER A 154 8.71 21.72 0.84
CA SER A 154 9.57 21.53 -0.33
C SER A 154 8.92 22.10 -1.60
N LYS A 155 9.39 23.28 -2.04
CA LYS A 155 8.99 23.86 -3.33
C LYS A 155 9.38 22.99 -4.52
N ASN A 156 10.52 22.30 -4.42
CA ASN A 156 11.02 21.44 -5.49
C ASN A 156 10.13 20.21 -5.68
N ALA A 157 9.79 19.52 -4.58
CA ALA A 157 8.84 18.40 -4.62
C ALA A 157 7.46 18.87 -5.11
N GLY A 158 6.96 19.99 -4.59
CA GLY A 158 5.68 20.55 -5.00
C GLY A 158 5.62 20.93 -6.49
N ASN A 159 6.69 21.51 -7.04
CA ASN A 159 6.77 21.85 -8.47
C ASN A 159 6.75 20.60 -9.35
N ALA A 160 7.56 19.58 -9.02
CA ALA A 160 7.56 18.33 -9.78
C ALA A 160 6.20 17.62 -9.71
N PHE A 161 5.58 17.61 -8.53
CA PHE A 161 4.27 16.98 -8.39
C PHE A 161 3.20 17.71 -9.19
N LYS A 162 3.18 19.06 -9.11
CA LYS A 162 2.31 19.92 -9.91
C LYS A 162 2.47 19.67 -11.41
N ASP A 163 3.70 19.54 -11.89
CA ASP A 163 3.94 19.37 -13.33
C ASP A 163 3.43 18.02 -13.84
N MET A 164 3.54 16.94 -13.05
CA MET A 164 2.85 15.68 -13.31
C MET A 164 1.33 15.85 -13.31
N LEU A 165 0.77 16.51 -12.28
CA LEU A 165 -0.68 16.64 -12.10
C LEU A 165 -1.34 17.48 -13.22
N LYS A 166 -0.65 18.49 -13.74
CA LYS A 166 -1.11 19.33 -14.86
C LYS A 166 -1.40 18.54 -16.13
N LEU A 167 -0.75 17.38 -16.33
CA LEU A 167 -1.00 16.55 -17.50
C LEU A 167 -2.41 15.97 -17.49
N GLY A 168 -3.03 15.76 -16.32
CA GLY A 168 -4.31 15.10 -16.19
C GLY A 168 -4.33 13.76 -16.93
N SER A 169 -5.26 13.60 -17.86
CA SER A 169 -5.34 12.45 -18.78
C SER A 169 -4.93 12.80 -20.22
N SER A 170 -4.22 13.91 -20.45
CA SER A 170 -3.82 14.35 -21.80
C SER A 170 -2.69 13.51 -22.41
N LYS A 171 -1.97 12.75 -21.58
CA LYS A 171 -0.90 11.84 -21.96
C LYS A 171 -1.14 10.46 -21.34
N PRO A 172 -0.61 9.39 -21.94
CA PRO A 172 -0.56 8.09 -21.29
C PRO A 172 0.10 8.16 -19.90
N TRP A 173 -0.34 7.30 -18.99
CA TRP A 173 0.09 7.34 -17.58
C TRP A 173 1.60 7.20 -17.39
N PHE A 174 2.29 6.46 -18.27
CA PHE A 174 3.73 6.24 -18.18
C PHE A 174 4.54 7.51 -18.48
N ASP A 175 4.01 8.45 -19.28
CA ASP A 175 4.65 9.75 -19.52
C ASP A 175 4.51 10.64 -18.28
N ALA A 176 3.37 10.55 -17.58
CA ALA A 176 3.19 11.22 -16.30
C ALA A 176 4.07 10.59 -15.20
N MET A 177 4.21 9.26 -15.17
CA MET A 177 5.14 8.56 -14.27
C MET A 177 6.56 9.08 -14.47
N GLU A 178 7.03 9.08 -15.72
CA GLU A 178 8.41 9.46 -16.07
C GLU A 178 8.69 10.92 -15.72
N LEU A 179 7.72 11.82 -15.91
CA LEU A 179 7.88 13.22 -15.56
C LEU A 179 8.17 13.42 -14.06
N LEU A 180 7.58 12.61 -13.19
CA LEU A 180 7.80 12.70 -11.74
C LEU A 180 9.02 11.89 -11.29
N THR A 181 9.08 10.62 -11.68
CA THR A 181 9.99 9.61 -11.12
C THR A 181 11.21 9.33 -12.00
N GLY A 182 11.18 9.74 -13.28
CA GLY A 182 12.17 9.34 -14.28
C GLY A 182 12.00 7.90 -14.80
N GLN A 183 10.93 7.20 -14.38
CA GLN A 183 10.65 5.81 -14.78
C GLN A 183 9.33 5.73 -15.54
N ARG A 184 9.23 4.80 -16.50
CA ARG A 184 8.00 4.57 -17.27
C ARG A 184 7.16 3.40 -16.75
N GLU A 185 7.70 2.64 -15.81
CA GLU A 185 7.11 1.39 -15.30
C GLU A 185 6.55 1.56 -13.89
N MET A 186 5.55 0.73 -13.56
CA MET A 186 5.12 0.55 -12.17
C MET A 186 6.09 -0.40 -11.48
N ASP A 187 6.68 0.04 -10.38
CA ASP A 187 7.73 -0.67 -9.64
C ASP A 187 7.40 -0.75 -8.15
N ALA A 188 7.44 -1.96 -7.60
CA ALA A 188 7.22 -2.21 -6.18
C ALA A 188 8.49 -2.00 -5.32
N LYS A 189 9.67 -1.81 -5.93
CA LYS A 189 10.93 -1.62 -5.18
C LYS A 189 10.87 -0.50 -4.14
N PRO A 190 10.30 0.70 -4.41
CA PRO A 190 10.22 1.73 -3.39
C PRO A 190 9.38 1.34 -2.17
N LEU A 191 8.31 0.56 -2.37
CA LEU A 191 7.53 0.00 -1.27
C LEU A 191 8.37 -0.99 -0.46
N LEU A 192 9.06 -1.92 -1.13
CA LEU A 192 9.91 -2.91 -0.46
C LEU A 192 11.04 -2.23 0.31
N ASN A 193 11.69 -1.22 -0.27
CA ASN A 193 12.74 -0.43 0.36
C ASN A 193 12.23 0.32 1.60
N TYR A 194 11.01 0.88 1.53
CA TYR A 194 10.38 1.57 2.66
C TYR A 194 10.24 0.64 3.87
N PHE A 195 9.79 -0.60 3.65
CA PHE A 195 9.55 -1.59 4.72
C PHE A 195 10.73 -2.52 5.00
N ASN A 196 11.86 -2.38 4.32
CA ASN A 196 13.00 -3.28 4.50
C ASN A 196 13.48 -3.40 5.97
N PRO A 197 13.58 -2.31 6.76
CA PRO A 197 13.96 -2.43 8.17
C PRO A 197 12.98 -3.29 8.99
N LEU A 198 11.68 -3.15 8.72
CA LEU A 198 10.64 -3.96 9.35
C LEU A 198 10.70 -5.42 8.90
N TYR A 199 10.91 -5.66 7.61
CA TYR A 199 11.01 -7.02 7.06
C TYR A 199 12.17 -7.80 7.71
N GLU A 200 13.35 -7.19 7.80
CA GLU A 200 14.51 -7.83 8.45
C GLU A 200 14.26 -8.06 9.95
N TRP A 201 13.62 -7.11 10.64
CA TRP A 201 13.23 -7.30 12.03
C TRP A 201 12.24 -8.46 12.20
N LEU A 202 11.16 -8.51 11.41
CA LEU A 202 10.14 -9.56 11.47
C LEU A 202 10.73 -10.94 11.17
N LYS A 203 11.63 -11.05 10.21
CA LYS A 203 12.29 -12.31 9.87
C LYS A 203 13.10 -12.86 11.05
N ASN A 204 13.82 -11.99 11.74
CA ASN A 204 14.61 -12.38 12.91
C ASN A 204 13.71 -12.69 14.11
N GLU A 205 12.68 -11.87 14.34
CA GLU A 205 11.77 -12.02 15.46
C GLU A 205 10.92 -13.29 15.32
N ASN A 206 10.35 -13.55 14.15
CA ASN A 206 9.59 -14.77 13.89
C ASN A 206 10.45 -16.03 14.08
N LYS A 207 11.74 -15.98 13.71
CA LYS A 207 12.68 -17.08 13.97
C LYS A 207 12.97 -17.22 15.47
N ARG A 208 13.07 -16.11 16.20
CA ARG A 208 13.36 -16.07 17.63
C ARG A 208 12.21 -16.62 18.46
N THR A 209 10.96 -16.30 18.10
CA THR A 209 9.76 -16.77 18.81
C THR A 209 9.22 -18.10 18.27
N GLY A 210 9.68 -18.52 17.09
CA GLY A 210 9.25 -19.76 16.47
C GLY A 210 7.85 -19.67 15.84
N GLU A 211 7.48 -18.50 15.30
CA GLU A 211 6.19 -18.31 14.65
C GLU A 211 6.00 -19.26 13.46
N HIS A 212 4.79 -19.79 13.32
CA HIS A 212 4.40 -20.52 12.13
C HIS A 212 4.13 -19.56 10.96
N LEU A 213 4.80 -19.77 9.83
CA LEU A 213 4.64 -18.94 8.63
C LEU A 213 3.78 -19.67 7.59
N GLY A 214 2.76 -18.96 7.12
CA GLY A 214 1.75 -19.50 6.22
C GLY A 214 0.50 -19.95 6.97
N TRP A 215 -0.43 -20.52 6.22
CA TRP A 215 -1.65 -21.10 6.74
C TRP A 215 -1.90 -22.41 5.98
N GLU A 216 -2.71 -23.29 6.57
CA GLU A 216 -3.07 -24.55 5.93
C GLU A 216 -3.78 -24.31 4.59
N THR A 217 -3.91 -25.32 3.73
CA THR A 217 -4.81 -25.21 2.58
C THR A 217 -6.19 -25.68 3.03
N ASN A 218 -7.18 -24.77 3.04
CA ASN A 218 -8.52 -25.10 3.52
C ASN A 218 -9.06 -26.29 2.70
N LYS A 219 -9.36 -27.39 3.39
CA LYS A 219 -10.03 -28.58 2.83
C LYS A 219 -11.57 -28.46 2.90
N LYS A 220 -12.10 -27.28 3.25
CA LYS A 220 -13.54 -27.02 3.43
C LYS A 220 -14.10 -26.24 2.26
#